data_AF-A0AAV9ZGA9-F1
#
_entry.id   AF-A0AAV9ZGA9-F1
#
_cell.length_a   1.000
_cell.length_b   1.000
_cell.length_c   1.000
_cell.angle_alpha   90.00
_cell.angle_beta   90.00
_cell.angle_gamma   90.00
#
_symmetry.space_group_name_H-M   'P 1'
#
loop_
_entity.id
_entity.type
_entity.pdbx_description
1 polymer ?
#
loop_
_entity_poly.entity_id
_entity_poly.type
_entity_poly.pdbx_seq_one_letter_code
_entity_poly.pdbx_strand_id
1 'polypeptide(L)' 'RPGRTTTDAVLLLVQRIKDAWRRKHIASALLLDISQLIHNLRRRGLPEQLVNWVVSFLTDRETTLQFDDFVS' A
#
# COMPACT_ATOMS: atom_id res chain seq x y z
N ARG A 1 -4.78 -5.23 -14.20
CA ARG A 1 -4.08 -5.92 -15.32
C ARG A 1 -4.95 -7.10 -15.74
N PRO A 2 -5.20 -7.32 -17.04
CA PRO A 2 -6.01 -8.45 -17.52
C PRO A 2 -5.45 -9.77 -16.94
N GLY A 3 -6.32 -10.62 -16.40
CA GLY A 3 -5.92 -11.91 -15.82
C GLY A 3 -5.31 -11.89 -14.41
N ARG A 4 -5.28 -10.75 -13.71
CA ARG A 4 -4.95 -10.69 -12.28
C ARG A 4 -6.19 -10.42 -11.46
N THR A 5 -6.53 -11.33 -10.57
CA THR A 5 -7.65 -11.22 -9.65
C THR A 5 -7.18 -10.80 -8.27
N THR A 6 -8.09 -10.29 -7.45
CA THR A 6 -7.81 -9.99 -6.04
C THR A 6 -7.32 -11.23 -5.29
N THR A 7 -7.83 -12.41 -5.65
CA THR A 7 -7.41 -13.70 -5.10
C THR A 7 -5.93 -13.96 -5.33
N ASP A 8 -5.41 -13.67 -6.53
CA ASP A 8 -3.98 -13.84 -6.86
C ASP A 8 -3.11 -12.93 -6.00
N ALA A 9 -3.54 -11.69 -5.75
CA ALA A 9 -2.81 -10.75 -4.91
C ALA A 9 -2.76 -11.21 -3.43
N VAL A 10 -3.88 -11.73 -2.91
CA VAL A 10 -3.94 -12.26 -1.54
C VAL A 10 -3.08 -13.52 -1.41
N LEU A 11 -3.16 -14.46 -2.37
CA LEU A 11 -2.32 -15.65 -2.39
C LEU A 11 -0.83 -15.30 -2.45
N LEU A 12 -0.46 -14.31 -3.27
CA LEU A 12 0.91 -13.82 -3.36
C LEU A 12 1.38 -13.24 -2.02
N LEU A 13 0.55 -12.44 -1.34
CA LEU A 13 0.87 -11.90 -0.02
C LEU A 13 1.10 -13.02 1.01
N VAL A 14 0.22 -14.02 1.07
CA VAL A 14 0.36 -15.18 1.96
C VAL A 14 1.63 -15.96 1.66
N GLN A 15 1.96 -16.15 0.38
CA GLN A 15 3.18 -16.82 -0.04
C GLN A 15 4.43 -16.04 0.42
N ARG A 16 4.45 -14.72 0.27
CA ARG A 16 5.55 -13.85 0.73
C ARG A 16 5.77 -13.95 2.24
N ILE A 17 4.70 -13.96 3.03
CA ILE A 17 4.77 -14.12 4.49
C ILE A 17 5.37 -15.48 4.85
N LYS A 18 4.85 -16.56 4.24
CA LYS A 18 5.35 -17.92 4.48
C LYS A 18 6.82 -18.09 4.07
N ASP A 19 7.23 -17.47 2.97
CA ASP A 19 8.61 -17.50 2.50
C ASP A 19 9.57 -16.75 3.44
N ALA A 20 9.13 -15.60 3.99
CA ALA A 20 9.90 -14.87 5.01
C ALA A 20 10.06 -15.71 6.29
N TRP A 21 8.99 -16.33 6.79
CA TRP A 21 9.06 -17.21 7.96
C TRP A 21 9.96 -18.42 7.75
N ARG A 22 9.92 -19.04 6.56
CA ARG A 22 10.81 -20.16 6.22
C ARG A 22 12.29 -19.77 6.28
N ARG A 23 12.62 -18.52 5.98
CA ARG A 23 13.98 -17.96 6.08
C ARG A 23 14.31 -17.43 7.47
N LYS A 24 13.43 -17.62 8.47
CA LYS A 24 13.52 -17.05 9.83
C LYS A 24 13.53 -15.51 9.85
N HIS A 25 12.97 -14.87 8.84
CA HIS A 25 12.78 -13.41 8.82
C HIS A 25 11.46 -13.03 9.49
N ILE A 26 11.39 -11.81 10.02
CA ILE A 26 10.16 -11.23 10.55
C ILE A 26 9.37 -10.65 9.37
N ALA A 27 8.13 -11.09 9.19
CA ALA A 27 7.22 -10.51 8.22
C ALA A 27 6.40 -9.39 8.89
N SER A 28 6.41 -8.19 8.31
CA SER A 28 5.56 -7.07 8.71
C SER A 28 4.79 -6.56 7.50
N ALA A 29 3.53 -6.17 7.70
CA ALA A 29 2.68 -5.64 6.64
C ALA A 29 2.27 -4.21 6.98
N LEU A 30 2.48 -3.30 6.02
CA LEU A 30 1.94 -1.94 6.07
C LEU A 30 0.71 -1.89 5.17
N LEU A 31 -0.47 -1.66 5.77
CA LEU A 31 -1.70 -1.44 5.04
C LEU A 31 -1.95 0.07 4.94
N LEU A 32 -1.97 0.58 3.71
CA LEU A 32 -2.26 1.99 3.45
C LEU A 32 -3.66 2.12 2.85
N ASP A 33 -4.54 2.84 3.53
CA ASP A 33 -5.88 3.16 3.03
C ASP A 33 -5.94 4.63 2.60
N ILE A 34 -5.88 4.85 1.29
CA ILE A 34 -5.91 6.18 0.67
C ILE A 34 -7.27 6.86 0.93
N SER A 35 -8.38 6.11 0.88
CA SER A 35 -9.71 6.66 1.09
C SER A 35 -9.90 7.17 2.52
N GLN A 36 -9.43 6.41 3.50
CA GLN A 36 -9.43 6.83 4.91
C GLN A 36 -8.49 8.01 5.15
N LEU A 37 -7.34 8.07 4.47
CA LEU A 37 -6.44 9.22 4.56
C LEU A 37 -7.14 10.50 4.10
N ILE A 38 -7.75 10.52 2.92
CA ILE A 38 -8.45 11.70 2.39
C ILE A 38 -9.64 12.09 3.28
N HIS A 39 -10.42 11.12 3.75
CA HIS A 39 -11.53 11.37 4.69
C HIS A 39 -11.04 12.06 5.97
N ASN A 40 -9.92 11.59 6.54
CA ASN A 40 -9.35 12.15 7.75
C ASN A 40 -8.80 13.57 7.53
N LEU A 41 -8.18 13.85 6.39
CA LEU A 41 -7.69 15.19 6.05
C LEU A 41 -8.84 16.21 5.97
N ARG A 42 -9.96 15.82 5.34
CA ARG A 42 -11.18 16.64 5.30
C ARG A 42 -11.79 16.86 6.68
N ARG A 43 -11.92 15.78 7.48
CA ARG A 43 -12.44 15.87 8.85
C ARG A 43 -11.61 16.76 9.77
N ARG A 44 -10.30 16.88 9.52
CA ARG A 44 -9.41 17.77 10.27
C ARG A 44 -9.48 19.24 9.81
N GLY A 45 -10.35 19.57 8.85
CA GLY A 45 -10.57 20.94 8.40
C GLY A 45 -9.43 21.50 7.53
N LEU A 46 -8.62 20.64 6.91
CA LEU A 46 -7.59 21.11 5.99
C LEU A 46 -8.22 21.76 4.75
N PRO A 47 -7.56 22.78 4.16
CA PRO A 47 -8.06 23.44 2.96
C PRO A 47 -8.26 22.44 1.80
N GLU A 48 -9.38 22.52 1.08
CA GLU A 48 -9.69 21.61 -0.04
C GLU A 48 -8.62 21.64 -1.14
N GLN A 49 -7.93 22.77 -1.36
CA GLN A 49 -6.80 22.83 -2.28
C GLN A 49 -5.65 21.89 -1.87
N LEU A 50 -5.36 21.80 -0.58
CA LEU A 50 -4.34 20.88 -0.05
C LEU A 50 -4.82 19.44 -0.16
N VAL A 51 -6.09 19.16 0.19
CA VAL A 51 -6.67 17.82 0.07
C VAL A 51 -6.62 17.34 -1.38
N ASN A 52 -7.03 18.17 -2.33
CA ASN A 52 -7.03 17.84 -3.76
C ASN A 52 -5.61 17.68 -4.32
N TRP A 53 -4.65 18.47 -3.82
CA TRP A 53 -3.24 18.23 -4.13
C TRP A 53 -2.77 16.86 -3.63
N VAL A 54 -3.11 16.49 -2.40
CA VAL A 54 -2.78 15.16 -1.85
C VAL A 54 -3.46 14.03 -2.65
N VAL A 55 -4.73 14.19 -3.02
CA VAL A 55 -5.44 13.24 -3.90
C VAL A 55 -4.70 13.09 -5.23
N SER A 56 -4.37 14.19 -5.89
CA SER A 56 -3.64 14.18 -7.16
C SER A 56 -2.25 13.56 -7.01
N PHE A 57 -1.57 13.83 -5.90
CA PHE A 57 -0.24 13.29 -5.61
C PHE A 57 -0.25 11.79 -5.32
N LEU A 58 -1.37 11.25 -4.80
CA LEU A 58 -1.53 9.83 -4.50
C LEU A 58 -2.18 9.03 -5.64
N THR A 59 -2.73 9.72 -6.66
CA THR A 59 -3.31 9.08 -7.85
C THR A 59 -2.22 8.76 -8.87
N ASP A 60 -2.34 7.61 -9.54
CA ASP A 60 -1.44 7.17 -10.63
C ASP A 60 0.04 7.01 -10.24
N ARG A 61 0.28 6.55 -9.00
CA ARG A 61 1.63 6.35 -8.47
C ARG A 61 1.92 4.87 -8.36
N GLU A 62 3.04 4.45 -8.94
CA GLU A 62 3.70 3.21 -8.56
C GLU A 62 4.77 3.56 -7.51
N THR A 63 4.66 2.95 -6.33
CA THR A 63 5.68 3.09 -5.28
C THR A 63 6.41 1.77 -5.18
N THR A 64 7.72 1.80 -5.39
CA THR A 64 8.58 0.65 -5.11
C THR A 64 9.03 0.75 -3.66
N LEU A 65 8.62 -0.22 -2.84
CA LEU A 65 8.98 -0.29 -1.44
C LEU A 65 10.23 -1.17 -1.32
N GLN A 66 11.33 -0.58 -0.84
CA GLN A 66 12.53 -1.31 -0.48
C GLN A 66 12.56 -1.52 1.04
N PHE A 67 12.51 -2.78 1.47
CA PHE A 67 12.74 -3.17 2.87
C PHE A 67 14.03 -4.01 2.92
N ASP A 68 15.04 -3.49 3.61
CA ASP A 68 16.39 -4.08 3.67
C ASP A 68 16.95 -4.37 2.25
N ASP A 69 17.13 -5.65 1.90
CA ASP A 69 17.62 -6.12 0.61
C ASP A 69 16.50 -6.49 -0.39
N PHE A 70 15.23 -6.24 -0.03
CA PHE A 70 14.07 -6.65 -0.80
C PHE A 70 13.33 -5.45 -1.40
N VAL A 71 13.27 -5.39 -2.73
CA VAL A 71 12.60 -4.34 -3.52
C VAL A 71 11.33 -4.93 -4.16
N SER A 72 10.16 -4.31 -3.95
CA SER A 72 8.89 -4.69 -4.58
C SER A 72 8.05 -3.52 -5.06
#